data_AF-A0AAW2EW89-F1
#
_entry.id   AF-A0AAW2EW89-F1
#
_cell.length_a   1.000
_cell.length_b   1.000
_cell.length_c   1.000
_cell.angle_alpha   90.00
_cell.angle_beta   90.00
_cell.angle_gamma   90.00
#
_symmetry.space_group_name_H-M   'P 1'
#
loop_
_entity.id
_entity.type
_entity.pdbx_description
1 polymer ?
#
loop_
_entity_poly.entity_id
_entity_poly.type
_entity_poly.pdbx_seq_one_letter_code
_entity_poly.pdbx_strand_id
1 'polypeptide(L)'
;MADPKYADLPGIAYDQLDVYETSDLPESEQMRMYCEDEPESSCVEQLHISAKEAFGKFKGKQIVGKPVDFSDCLSNKPRTGYK
;
A
#
# COMPACT_ATOMS: atom_id res chain seq x y z
N MET A 1 41.56 25.57 -7.01
CA MET A 1 42.94 25.21 -7.41
C MET A 1 42.98 23.70 -7.51
N ALA A 2 43.46 23.14 -8.64
CA ALA A 2 43.57 21.70 -8.81
C ALA A 2 44.59 21.11 -7.82
N ASP A 3 44.33 19.91 -7.33
CA ASP A 3 45.26 19.20 -6.46
C ASP A 3 46.58 18.97 -7.25
N PRO A 4 47.75 19.32 -6.68
CA PRO A 4 49.05 19.15 -7.34
C PRO A 4 49.34 17.70 -7.76
N LYS A 5 48.65 16.71 -7.18
CA LYS A 5 48.74 15.32 -7.61
C LYS A 5 48.20 15.07 -9.02
N TYR A 6 47.23 15.87 -9.48
CA TYR A 6 46.53 15.64 -10.75
C TYR A 6 46.80 16.72 -11.80
N ALA A 7 47.39 17.87 -11.42
CA ALA A 7 47.50 19.08 -12.23
C ALA A 7 48.13 18.91 -13.64
N ASP A 8 49.10 18.01 -13.79
CA ASP A 8 49.83 17.80 -15.06
C ASP A 8 49.36 16.57 -15.85
N LEU A 9 48.31 15.88 -15.39
CA LEU A 9 47.84 14.65 -16.03
C LEU A 9 46.80 14.96 -17.12
N PRO A 10 47.01 14.48 -18.36
CA PRO A 10 46.03 14.65 -19.43
C PRO A 10 44.80 13.77 -19.19
N GLY A 11 43.61 14.30 -19.48
CA GLY A 11 42.36 13.55 -19.43
C GLY A 11 41.73 13.40 -18.05
N ILE A 12 42.21 14.12 -17.03
CA ILE A 12 41.55 14.20 -15.72
C ILE A 12 40.44 15.24 -15.75
N ALA A 13 39.28 14.87 -15.21
CA ALA A 13 38.15 15.77 -15.07
C ALA A 13 38.30 16.63 -13.80
N TYR A 14 38.37 17.95 -13.98
CA TYR A 14 38.54 18.91 -12.88
C TYR A 14 37.22 19.51 -12.39
N ASP A 15 36.19 19.51 -13.24
CA ASP A 15 34.89 20.17 -12.97
C ASP A 15 33.76 19.16 -12.72
N GLN A 16 34.11 17.92 -12.36
CA GLN A 16 33.15 16.88 -12.04
C GLN A 16 33.04 16.69 -10.52
N LEU A 17 31.85 16.28 -10.09
CA LEU A 17 31.64 15.90 -8.70
C LEU A 17 32.35 14.57 -8.44
N ASP A 18 33.09 14.49 -7.35
CA ASP A 18 33.73 13.25 -6.91
C ASP A 18 32.69 12.19 -6.46
N VAL A 19 31.52 12.65 -5.99
CA VAL A 19 30.44 11.82 -5.47
C VAL A 19 29.13 12.18 -6.16
N TYR A 20 28.44 11.15 -6.67
CA TYR A 20 27.11 11.27 -7.24
C TYR A 20 26.11 10.60 -6.30
N GLU A 21 25.40 11.42 -5.53
CA GLU A 21 24.36 10.98 -4.61
C GLU A 21 22.99 11.47 -5.07
N THR A 22 21.96 10.74 -4.67
CA THR A 22 20.57 11.15 -4.82
C THR A 22 20.25 12.25 -3.82
N SER A 23 19.45 13.23 -4.24
CA SER A 23 18.90 14.24 -3.33
C SER A 23 17.75 13.64 -2.51
N ASP A 24 18.08 12.65 -1.68
CA ASP A 24 17.09 11.90 -0.92
C ASP A 24 16.50 12.76 0.19
N LEU A 25 15.16 12.76 0.26
CA LEU A 25 14.44 13.34 1.39
C LEU A 25 14.63 12.45 2.62
N PRO A 26 14.61 13.02 3.84
CA PRO A 26 14.64 12.23 5.07
C PRO A 26 13.48 11.24 5.10
N GLU A 27 13.68 10.05 5.69
CA GLU A 27 12.70 8.95 5.74
C GLU A 27 11.31 9.40 6.21
N SER A 28 11.26 10.31 7.20
CA SER A 28 10.01 10.89 7.71
C SER A 28 9.22 11.72 6.69
N GLU A 29 9.87 12.22 5.64
CA GLU A 29 9.27 13.01 4.58
C GLU A 29 8.98 12.19 3.30
N GLN A 30 9.51 10.97 3.20
CA GLN A 30 9.26 10.07 2.06
C GLN A 30 7.82 9.52 2.03
N MET A 31 7.18 9.38 3.21
CA MET A 31 5.83 8.81 3.35
C MET A 31 4.74 9.58 2.59
N ARG A 32 4.89 10.89 2.40
CA ARG A 32 3.86 11.71 1.73
C ARG A 32 3.61 11.27 0.28
N MET A 33 4.61 10.73 -0.38
CA MET A 33 4.53 10.27 -1.77
C MET A 33 3.66 9.02 -1.97
N TYR A 34 3.42 8.22 -0.91
CA TYR A 34 2.69 6.95 -1.03
C TYR A 34 1.27 6.99 -0.46
N CYS A 35 0.94 8.00 0.35
CA CYS A 35 -0.35 8.06 1.04
C CYS A 35 -1.30 9.13 0.52
N GLU A 36 -0.83 10.22 -0.09
CA GLU A 36 -1.72 11.29 -0.56
C GLU A 36 -2.12 11.18 -2.04
N ASP A 37 -1.34 10.48 -2.87
CA ASP A 37 -1.49 10.51 -4.34
C ASP A 37 -1.58 9.10 -4.97
N GLU A 38 -2.45 8.21 -4.47
CA GLU A 38 -3.19 7.37 -5.43
C GLU A 38 -4.46 8.17 -5.75
N PRO A 39 -4.42 9.06 -6.77
CA PRO A 39 -5.62 9.74 -7.21
C PRO A 39 -6.58 8.66 -7.67
N GLU A 40 -7.70 8.51 -6.96
CA GLU A 40 -8.94 7.86 -7.42
C GLU A 40 -8.68 6.91 -8.60
N SER A 41 -8.14 5.71 -8.32
CA SER A 41 -7.85 4.77 -9.39
C SER A 41 -9.12 4.61 -10.22
N SER A 42 -9.10 5.03 -11.49
CA SER A 42 -10.32 5.16 -12.30
C SER A 42 -11.04 3.83 -12.53
N CYS A 43 -10.40 2.72 -12.15
CA CYS A 43 -10.89 1.36 -12.20
C CYS A 43 -11.42 0.80 -10.88
N VAL A 44 -11.31 1.52 -9.75
CA VAL A 44 -11.81 1.07 -8.44
C VAL A 44 -12.61 2.16 -7.76
N GLU A 45 -13.84 1.82 -7.36
CA GLU A 45 -14.68 2.71 -6.56
C GLU A 45 -14.28 2.64 -5.08
N GLN A 46 -14.02 3.80 -4.47
CA GLN A 46 -13.76 3.89 -3.03
C GLN A 46 -15.08 4.11 -2.26
N LEU A 47 -15.44 3.15 -1.41
CA LEU A 47 -16.65 3.25 -0.58
C LEU A 47 -16.33 3.87 0.78
N HIS A 48 -16.98 5.01 1.08
CA HIS A 48 -16.93 5.62 2.40
C HIS A 48 -17.92 4.94 3.35
N ILE A 49 -17.46 3.90 4.05
CA ILE A 49 -18.29 3.12 4.98
C ILE A 49 -18.15 3.67 6.40
N SER A 50 -19.28 3.97 7.05
CA SER A 50 -19.33 4.37 8.46
C SER A 50 -19.74 3.20 9.34
N ALA A 51 -18.95 2.92 10.39
CA ALA A 51 -19.26 1.87 11.37
C ALA A 51 -20.61 2.12 12.08
N LYS A 52 -20.93 3.38 12.37
CA LYS A 52 -22.18 3.76 13.04
C LYS A 52 -23.40 3.49 12.15
N GLU A 53 -23.29 3.81 10.86
CA GLU A 53 -24.35 3.58 9.89
C GLU A 53 -24.52 2.08 9.61
N ALA A 54 -23.41 1.35 9.42
CA ALA A 54 -23.41 -0.10 9.25
C ALA A 54 -24.06 -0.79 10.44
N PHE A 55 -23.72 -0.40 11.67
CA PHE A 55 -24.38 -0.92 12.87
C PHE A 55 -25.90 -0.70 12.81
N GLY A 56 -26.36 0.51 12.46
CA GLY A 56 -27.78 0.80 12.29
C GLY A 56 -28.47 -0.12 11.27
N LYS A 57 -27.81 -0.41 10.14
CA LYS A 57 -28.33 -1.28 9.06
C LYS A 57 -28.48 -2.75 9.46
N PHE A 58 -27.64 -3.24 10.36
CA PHE A 58 -27.66 -4.64 10.82
C PHE A 58 -28.30 -4.81 12.20
N LYS A 59 -28.55 -3.74 12.94
CA LYS A 59 -29.23 -3.77 14.23
C LYS A 59 -30.61 -4.41 14.09
N GLY A 60 -30.85 -5.47 14.85
CA GLY A 60 -32.12 -6.22 14.84
C GLY A 60 -32.20 -7.34 13.81
N LYS A 61 -31.24 -7.46 12.87
CA LYS A 61 -31.10 -8.66 12.03
C LYS A 61 -30.43 -9.75 12.86
N GLN A 62 -31.06 -10.91 12.94
CA GLN A 62 -30.56 -12.06 13.69
C GLN A 62 -30.29 -13.22 12.73
N ILE A 63 -29.30 -14.03 13.09
CA ILE A 63 -28.91 -15.22 12.36
C ILE A 63 -29.32 -16.44 13.18
N VAL A 64 -29.79 -17.49 12.52
CA VAL A 64 -30.14 -18.76 13.18
C VAL A 64 -28.86 -19.47 13.63
N GLY A 65 -28.68 -19.61 14.95
CA GLY A 65 -27.51 -20.23 15.59
C GLY A 65 -27.49 -21.75 15.59
N LYS A 66 -28.04 -22.39 14.55
CA LYS A 66 -27.90 -23.85 14.39
C LYS A 66 -26.46 -24.18 14.03
N PRO A 67 -25.93 -25.36 14.45
CA PRO A 67 -24.60 -25.79 14.02
C PRO A 67 -24.61 -25.94 12.50
N VAL A 68 -23.91 -25.04 11.82
CA VAL A 68 -23.68 -25.09 10.38
C VAL A 68 -22.23 -25.48 10.16
N ASP A 69 -22.03 -26.50 9.36
CA ASP A 69 -20.70 -26.96 8.95
C ASP A 69 -20.56 -26.77 7.44
N PHE A 70 -19.54 -26.01 7.04
CA PHE A 70 -19.16 -25.69 5.66
C PHE A 70 -17.84 -26.37 5.24
N SER A 71 -17.25 -27.21 6.10
CA SER A 71 -16.00 -27.90 5.80
C SER A 71 -16.14 -28.94 4.68
N ASP A 72 -15.00 -29.45 4.21
CA ASP A 72 -14.81 -30.31 3.04
C ASP A 72 -15.43 -31.72 3.14
N CYS A 73 -16.51 -31.90 3.89
CA CYS A 73 -17.31 -33.11 3.77
C CYS A 73 -18.03 -33.09 2.42
N LEU A 74 -17.52 -33.87 1.47
CA LEU A 74 -18.17 -34.15 0.20
C LEU A 74 -19.55 -34.76 0.46
N SER A 75 -20.60 -34.02 0.12
CA SER A 75 -21.99 -34.40 0.27
C SER A 75 -22.71 -34.23 -1.07
N ASN A 76 -23.61 -35.16 -1.40
CA ASN A 76 -24.42 -35.09 -2.61
C ASN A 76 -25.44 -33.93 -2.60
N LYS A 77 -25.68 -33.29 -1.45
CA LYS A 77 -26.59 -32.15 -1.30
C LYS A 77 -25.82 -30.86 -1.01
N PRO A 78 -26.21 -29.73 -1.63
CA PRO A 78 -25.60 -28.44 -1.30
C PRO A 78 -25.87 -28.08 0.16
N ARG A 79 -24.84 -27.63 0.87
CA ARG A 79 -24.95 -27.20 2.27
C ARG A 79 -25.28 -25.70 2.29
N THR A 80 -26.49 -25.35 2.75
CA THR A 80 -26.88 -23.95 2.97
C THR A 80 -26.86 -23.66 4.47
N GLY A 81 -26.07 -22.68 4.89
CA GLY A 81 -26.02 -22.23 6.28
C GLY A 81 -27.05 -21.16 6.62
N TYR A 82 -27.24 -20.95 7.92
CA TYR A 82 -27.95 -19.80 8.47
C TYR A 82 -29.38 -19.60 7.89
N LYS A 83 -30.06 -20.73 7.62
CA LYS A 83 -31.49 -20.79 7.27
C LYS A 83 -32.38 -20.62 8.49
#